data_AF-A0A7X8F8J9-F1
#
_entry.id   AF-A0A7X8F8J9-F1
#
_cell.length_a   1.000
_cell.length_b   1.000
_cell.length_c   1.000
_cell.angle_alpha   90.00
_cell.angle_beta   90.00
_cell.angle_gamma   90.00
#
_symmetry.space_group_name_H-M   'P 1'
#
loop_
_entity.id
_entity.type
_entity.pdbx_description
1 polymer ?
#
loop_
_entity_poly.entity_id
_entity_poly.type
_entity_poly.pdbx_seq_one_letter_code
_entity_poly.pdbx_strand_id
1 'polypeptide(L)'
;AEEGWLDHPVTKAIAAEYLGFFQDKDIDTLVLGCTHYPLLAPVIQEVMGENTRLVDSAQAITTHLGTLLTDEEETQAGTNSFFVSDNEQKFSSIASRILGYEITQLKRVRMFESWFAEE
;
A
#
# COMPACT_ATOMS: atom_id res chain seq x y z
N ALA A 1 3.95 9.36 3.40
CA ALA A 1 3.98 7.88 3.49
C ALA A 1 5.40 7.35 3.40
N GLU A 2 6.12 7.49 2.28
CA GLU A 2 7.44 6.88 2.07
C GLU A 2 8.50 7.32 3.10
N GLU A 3 8.58 8.62 3.39
CA GLU A 3 9.48 9.20 4.41
C GLU A 3 9.10 8.86 5.87
N GLY A 4 8.07 8.03 6.09
CA GLY A 4 7.65 7.59 7.43
C GLY A 4 6.88 8.62 8.25
N TRP A 5 6.56 9.78 7.67
CA TRP A 5 5.76 10.83 8.30
C TRP A 5 4.27 10.46 8.31
N LEU A 6 3.89 9.51 9.15
CA LEU A 6 2.50 9.02 9.25
C LEU A 6 1.63 9.90 10.16
N ASP A 7 2.20 10.45 11.24
CA ASP A 7 1.51 11.33 12.20
C ASP A 7 2.20 12.70 12.35
N HIS A 8 2.92 13.13 11.32
CA HIS A 8 3.68 14.39 11.36
C HIS A 8 2.76 15.61 11.13
N PRO A 9 2.98 16.76 11.78
CA PRO A 9 2.15 17.96 11.58
C PRO A 9 2.02 18.41 10.12
N VAL A 10 3.10 18.27 9.34
CA VAL A 10 3.09 18.56 7.89
C VAL A 10 2.15 17.63 7.14
N THR A 11 2.12 16.34 7.48
CA THR A 11 1.20 15.36 6.86
C THR A 11 -0.25 15.73 7.15
N LYS A 12 -0.57 16.13 8.39
CA LYS A 12 -1.92 16.57 8.76
C LYS A 12 -2.34 17.84 8.00
N ALA A 13 -1.45 18.83 7.92
CA ALA A 13 -1.73 20.07 7.20
C ALA A 13 -1.98 19.83 5.70
N ILE A 14 -1.16 18.98 5.07
CA ILE A 14 -1.34 18.60 3.66
C ILE A 14 -2.64 17.83 3.44
N ALA A 15 -2.99 16.90 4.35
CA ALA A 15 -4.24 16.15 4.26
C ALA A 15 -5.45 17.08 4.38
N ALA A 16 -5.43 18.02 5.34
CA ALA A 16 -6.48 19.02 5.51
C ALA A 16 -6.66 19.89 4.26
N GLU A 17 -5.57 20.37 3.66
CA GLU A 17 -5.61 21.16 2.43
C GLU A 17 -6.27 20.40 1.27
N TYR A 18 -5.82 19.16 0.99
CA TYR A 18 -6.33 18.41 -0.16
C TYR A 18 -7.73 17.85 0.04
N LEU A 19 -8.06 17.43 1.26
CA LEU A 19 -9.35 16.82 1.57
C LEU A 19 -10.42 17.86 1.90
N GLY A 20 -10.04 19.11 2.20
CA GLY A 20 -10.96 20.21 2.47
C GLY A 20 -11.99 20.41 1.35
N PHE A 21 -11.63 20.12 0.10
CA PHE A 21 -12.56 20.14 -1.04
C PHE A 21 -13.80 19.26 -0.84
N PHE A 22 -13.68 18.14 -0.12
CA PHE A 22 -14.75 17.18 0.09
C PHE A 22 -15.62 17.47 1.33
N GLN A 23 -15.16 18.32 2.25
CA GLN A 23 -15.88 18.57 3.50
C GLN A 23 -17.26 19.22 3.26
N ASP A 24 -17.37 20.11 2.27
CA ASP A 24 -18.64 20.75 1.89
C ASP A 24 -19.46 19.94 0.86
N LYS A 25 -19.06 18.70 0.59
CA LYS A 25 -19.70 17.85 -0.43
C LYS A 25 -20.56 16.73 0.16
N ASP A 26 -20.65 16.64 1.48
CA ASP A 26 -21.44 15.64 2.20
C ASP A 26 -21.21 14.21 1.69
N ILE A 27 -19.95 13.87 1.37
CA ILE A 27 -19.62 12.50 0.95
C ILE A 27 -19.68 11.57 2.16
N ASP A 28 -20.26 10.39 1.99
CA ASP A 28 -20.30 9.35 3.02
C ASP A 28 -19.17 8.33 2.87
N THR A 29 -18.46 8.35 1.74
CA THR A 29 -17.47 7.35 1.35
C THR A 29 -16.33 7.98 0.58
N LEU A 30 -15.09 7.66 0.96
CA LEU A 30 -13.88 8.08 0.27
C LEU A 30 -13.03 6.85 -0.11
N VAL A 31 -12.75 6.70 -1.41
CA VAL A 31 -11.88 5.64 -1.92
C VAL A 31 -10.42 6.05 -1.79
N LEU A 32 -9.61 5.23 -1.11
CA LEU A 32 -8.17 5.38 -1.03
C LEU A 32 -7.54 4.87 -2.34
N GLY A 33 -7.57 5.72 -3.37
CA GLY A 33 -7.20 5.38 -4.75
C GLY A 33 -5.69 5.30 -5.04
N CYS A 34 -4.83 5.39 -4.03
CA CYS A 34 -3.39 5.20 -4.17
C CYS A 34 -2.93 4.16 -3.14
N THR A 35 -2.02 3.27 -3.55
CA THR A 35 -1.48 2.18 -2.73
C THR A 35 -0.82 2.65 -1.43
N HIS A 36 -0.44 3.93 -1.33
CA HIS A 36 0.17 4.51 -0.13
C HIS A 36 -0.82 5.06 0.89
N TYR A 37 -2.05 5.36 0.49
CA TYR A 37 -3.03 6.04 1.34
C TYR A 37 -3.55 5.20 2.51
N PRO A 38 -3.60 3.85 2.46
CA PRO A 38 -3.93 3.05 3.65
C PRO A 38 -3.01 3.34 4.84
N LEU A 39 -1.74 3.67 4.62
CA LEU A 39 -0.79 4.06 5.68
C LEU A 39 -1.13 5.41 6.32
N LEU A 40 -1.88 6.26 5.63
CA LEU A 40 -2.34 7.57 6.09
C LEU A 40 -3.81 7.54 6.52
N ALA A 41 -4.46 6.37 6.51
CA ALA A 41 -5.88 6.25 6.83
C ALA A 41 -6.27 6.91 8.17
N PRO A 42 -5.47 6.83 9.27
CA PRO A 42 -5.81 7.54 10.50
C PRO A 42 -5.87 9.06 10.33
N VAL A 43 -4.91 9.67 9.63
CA VAL A 43 -4.89 11.12 9.38
C VAL A 43 -6.01 11.53 8.41
N ILE A 44 -6.26 10.72 7.38
CA ILE A 44 -7.36 10.95 6.43
C ILE A 44 -8.71 10.88 7.16
N GLN A 45 -8.89 9.90 8.05
CA GLN A 45 -10.10 9.75 8.86
C GLN A 45 -10.30 10.93 9.80
N GLU A 46 -9.22 11.41 10.45
CA GLU A 46 -9.26 12.59 11.32
C GLU A 46 -9.79 13.84 10.58
N VAL A 47 -9.38 14.03 9.32
CA VAL A 47 -9.80 15.17 8.48
C VAL A 47 -11.21 15.01 7.92
N MET A 48 -11.59 13.80 7.51
CA MET A 48 -12.89 13.52 6.89
C MET A 48 -14.02 13.26 7.91
N GLY A 49 -13.66 13.03 9.18
CA GLY A 49 -14.58 12.69 10.27
C GLY A 49 -15.12 11.26 10.20
N GLU A 50 -15.63 10.77 11.33
CA GLU A 50 -16.10 9.38 11.52
C GLU A 50 -17.30 8.99 10.64
N ASN A 51 -18.02 9.97 10.08
CA ASN A 51 -19.16 9.73 9.20
C ASN A 51 -18.73 9.36 7.77
N THR A 52 -17.47 9.58 7.41
CA THR A 52 -16.93 9.21 6.10
C THR A 52 -16.28 7.84 6.18
N ARG A 53 -16.82 6.87 5.46
CA ARG A 53 -16.23 5.53 5.31
C ARG A 53 -15.03 5.58 4.37
N LEU A 54 -13.87 5.13 4.85
CA LEU A 54 -12.71 4.93 3.99
C LEU A 54 -12.74 3.54 3.34
N VAL A 55 -12.45 3.46 2.04
CA VAL A 55 -12.38 2.20 1.29
C VAL A 55 -10.94 1.96 0.84
N ASP A 56 -10.32 0.90 1.35
CA ASP A 56 -9.00 0.44 0.90
C ASP A 56 -9.14 -0.39 -0.39
N SER A 57 -8.46 0.08 -1.43
CA SER A 57 -8.44 -0.60 -2.73
C SER A 57 -7.75 -1.98 -2.65
N ALA A 58 -6.76 -2.16 -1.78
CA ALA A 58 -6.05 -3.43 -1.62
C ALA A 58 -6.98 -4.54 -1.11
N GLN A 59 -7.85 -4.21 -0.16
CA GLN A 59 -8.84 -5.16 0.36
C GLN A 59 -9.85 -5.58 -0.73
N ALA A 60 -10.38 -4.60 -1.47
CA ALA A 60 -11.31 -4.88 -2.57
C ALA A 60 -10.69 -5.78 -3.65
N ILE A 61 -9.44 -5.51 -4.03
CA ILE A 61 -8.69 -6.32 -5.00
C ILE A 61 -8.45 -7.75 -4.47
N THR A 62 -8.07 -7.89 -3.20
CA THR A 62 -7.77 -9.20 -2.60
C THR A 62 -9.03 -10.07 -2.51
N THR A 63 -10.16 -9.48 -2.10
CA THR A 63 -11.46 -10.17 -2.10
C THR A 63 -11.86 -10.61 -3.51
N HIS A 64 -11.70 -9.74 -4.51
CA HIS A 64 -12.03 -10.11 -5.89
C HIS A 64 -11.10 -11.20 -6.43
N LEU A 65 -9.79 -11.11 -6.18
CA LEU A 65 -8.82 -12.13 -6.56
C LEU A 65 -9.21 -13.51 -6.00
N GLY A 66 -9.66 -13.59 -4.74
CA GLY A 66 -10.14 -14.84 -4.15
C GLY A 66 -11.34 -15.47 -4.88
N THR A 67 -12.13 -14.68 -5.61
CA THR A 67 -13.24 -15.21 -6.44
C THR A 67 -12.78 -15.76 -7.79
N LEU A 68 -11.58 -15.37 -8.23
CA LEU A 68 -10.99 -15.80 -9.51
C LEU A 68 -10.09 -17.02 -9.35
N LEU A 69 -9.50 -17.20 -8.16
CA LEU A 69 -8.75 -18.38 -7.81
C LEU A 69 -9.71 -19.55 -7.58
N THR A 70 -9.43 -20.69 -8.19
CA THR A 70 -10.15 -21.94 -7.94
C THR A 70 -9.65 -22.57 -6.65
N ASP A 71 -10.52 -23.24 -5.89
CA ASP A 71 -10.16 -24.08 -4.75
C ASP A 71 -9.38 -25.34 -5.22
N GLU A 72 -8.22 -25.16 -5.84
CA GLU A 72 -7.25 -26.24 -5.90
C GLU A 72 -6.68 -26.40 -4.49
N GLU A 73 -6.67 -27.63 -3.97
CA GLU A 73 -6.08 -27.95 -2.67
C GLU A 73 -4.55 -27.76 -2.74
N GLU A 74 -4.08 -26.51 -2.73
CA GLU A 74 -2.69 -26.19 -2.49
C GLU A 74 -2.37 -26.52 -1.02
N THR A 75 -1.82 -27.71 -0.82
CA THR A 75 -1.41 -28.22 0.49
C THR A 75 -0.09 -27.61 0.98
N GLN A 76 0.58 -26.80 0.17
CA GLN A 76 1.85 -26.16 0.51
C GLN A 76 1.70 -24.64 0.62
N ALA A 77 2.34 -24.06 1.62
CA ALA A 77 2.43 -22.62 1.74
C ALA A 77 3.30 -22.05 0.63
N GLY A 78 2.82 -20.98 -0.03
CA GLY A 78 3.60 -20.22 -0.99
C GLY A 78 4.84 -19.57 -0.38
N THR A 79 5.80 -19.21 -1.23
CA THR A 79 7.01 -18.47 -0.84
C THR A 79 6.95 -17.05 -1.41
N ASN A 80 7.38 -16.06 -0.61
CA ASN A 80 7.39 -14.65 -1.00
C ASN A 80 8.79 -14.24 -1.45
N SER A 81 8.96 -13.94 -2.74
CA SER A 81 10.17 -13.34 -3.32
C SER A 81 9.89 -11.93 -3.81
N PHE A 82 10.79 -10.99 -3.52
CA PHE A 82 10.67 -9.58 -3.83
C PHE A 82 11.75 -9.15 -4.82
N PHE A 83 11.36 -8.38 -5.83
CA PHE A 83 12.28 -7.86 -6.85
C PHE A 83 12.13 -6.35 -6.96
N VAL A 84 13.24 -5.62 -6.95
CA VAL A 84 13.26 -4.15 -7.03
C VAL A 84 14.19 -3.70 -8.14
N SER A 85 13.83 -2.66 -8.88
CA SER A 85 14.69 -2.15 -9.95
C SER A 85 15.87 -1.31 -9.44
N ASP A 86 15.72 -0.74 -8.24
CA ASP A 86 16.65 0.23 -7.71
C ASP A 86 16.95 0.01 -6.21
N ASN A 87 16.81 1.05 -5.39
CA ASN A 87 17.31 1.10 -4.01
C ASN A 87 16.73 -0.01 -3.10
N GLU A 88 17.47 -1.11 -2.97
CA GLU A 88 17.12 -2.26 -2.12
C GLU A 88 16.94 -1.87 -0.66
N GLN A 89 17.82 -1.01 -0.12
CA GLN A 89 17.75 -0.66 1.30
C GLN A 89 16.50 0.16 1.62
N LYS A 90 16.19 1.17 0.80
CA LYS A 90 14.97 1.98 0.96
C LYS A 90 13.72 1.11 0.76
N PHE A 91 13.73 0.23 -0.24
CA PHE A 91 12.62 -0.69 -0.48
C PHE A 91 12.40 -1.63 0.71
N SER A 92 13.45 -2.28 1.23
CA SER A 92 13.34 -3.21 2.36
C SER A 92 12.75 -2.55 3.60
N SER A 93 13.18 -1.32 3.91
CA SER A 93 12.66 -0.55 5.04
C SER A 93 11.17 -0.21 4.87
N ILE A 94 10.77 0.26 3.67
CA ILE A 94 9.38 0.62 3.40
C ILE A 94 8.49 -0.63 3.36
N ALA A 95 8.90 -1.67 2.65
CA ALA A 95 8.15 -2.91 2.50
C ALA A 95 7.92 -3.59 3.85
N SER A 96 8.95 -3.68 4.69
CA SER A 96 8.82 -4.32 6.02
C SER A 96 7.87 -3.55 6.92
N ARG A 97 7.86 -2.20 6.84
CA ARG A 97 6.88 -1.37 7.56
C ARG A 97 5.44 -1.60 7.08
N ILE A 98 5.24 -1.75 5.76
CA ILE A 98 3.91 -1.99 5.18
C ILE A 98 3.41 -3.40 5.52
N LEU A 99 4.29 -4.41 5.43
CA LEU A 99 3.96 -5.81 5.61
C LEU A 99 3.91 -6.24 7.08
N GLY A 100 4.53 -5.48 7.98
CA GLY A 100 4.61 -5.81 9.41
C GLY A 100 5.61 -6.93 9.74
N TYR A 101 6.44 -7.33 8.79
CA TYR A 101 7.52 -8.31 8.97
C TYR A 101 8.72 -7.99 8.07
N GLU A 102 9.90 -8.44 8.46
CA GLU A 102 11.13 -8.28 7.68
C GLU A 102 11.10 -9.13 6.40
N ILE A 103 11.35 -8.50 5.25
CA ILE A 103 11.47 -9.23 3.98
C ILE A 103 12.85 -9.88 3.85
N THR A 104 12.90 -11.16 3.47
CA THR A 104 14.16 -11.95 3.46
C THR A 104 14.66 -12.29 2.05
N GLN A 105 13.77 -12.39 1.06
CA GLN A 105 14.12 -12.76 -0.32
C GLN A 105 14.02 -11.56 -1.27
N LEU A 106 14.84 -10.53 -1.06
CA LEU A 106 14.91 -9.33 -1.93
C LEU A 106 16.06 -9.44 -2.93
N LYS A 107 15.79 -9.17 -4.22
CA LYS A 107 16.80 -9.10 -5.29
C LYS A 107 16.64 -7.82 -6.11
N ARG A 108 17.73 -7.06 -6.31
CA ARG A 108 17.73 -6.02 -7.35
C ARG A 108 17.79 -6.64 -8.73
N VAL A 109 16.92 -6.17 -9.61
CA VAL A 109 16.84 -6.55 -11.02
C VAL A 109 17.06 -5.32 -11.88
N ARG A 110 17.60 -5.52 -13.08
CA ARG A 110 17.73 -4.45 -14.09
C ARG A 110 16.88 -4.85 -15.27
N MET A 111 15.76 -4.15 -15.47
CA MET A 111 14.71 -4.50 -16.45
C MET A 111 15.15 -4.56 -17.92
N PHE A 112 16.45 -4.50 -18.24
CA PHE A 112 17.00 -4.75 -19.58
C PHE A 112 18.17 -5.75 -19.59
N GLU A 113 18.84 -5.98 -18.45
CA GLU A 113 19.99 -6.88 -18.35
C GLU A 113 19.61 -8.22 -17.69
N SER A 114 18.63 -8.22 -16.79
CA SER A 114 18.24 -9.41 -16.02
C SER A 114 17.19 -10.30 -16.70
N TRP A 115 16.80 -10.01 -17.95
CA TRP A 115 16.01 -10.95 -18.79
C TRP A 115 16.88 -12.07 -19.38
N PHE A 116 18.21 -11.91 -19.34
CA PHE A 116 19.20 -12.84 -19.86
C PHE A 116 20.13 -13.37 -18.76
N ALA A 117 19.63 -13.58 -17.54
CA ALA A 117 20.42 -14.27 -16.55
C ALA A 117 20.60 -15.74 -17.02
N GLU A 118 21.83 -16.07 -17.42
CA GLU A 118 22.28 -17.42 -17.74
C GLU A 118 22.01 -18.37 -16.54
N GLU A 119 21.67 -19.63 -16.87
CA GLU A 119 21.42 -20.74 -15.95
C GLU A 119 22.56 -21.01 -14.96
#